data_AF-A0A3B8UZM2-F1
#
_entry.id   AF-A0A3B8UZM2-F1
#
_cell.length_a   1.000
_cell.length_b   1.000
_cell.length_c   1.000
_cell.angle_alpha   90.00
_cell.angle_beta   90.00
_cell.angle_gamma   90.00
#
_symmetry.space_group_name_H-M   'P 1'
#
loop_
_entity.id
_entity.type
_entity.pdbx_description
1 polymer ?
#
loop_
_entity_poly.entity_id
_entity_poly.type
_entity_poly.pdbx_seq_one_letter_code
_entity_poly.pdbx_strand_id
1 'polypeptide(L)'
;MSLLATMPLWIATVPALADGGVVVWTGLRLDRPSAVIVSPPAPRIGGMEIAWVGVRHPEASVTARHVDGVEVLAGFEPGLLADEHRALLDLAIPGAWSMRLDPDGEGPAAAVVFDVVVGDAVPPWRTMWPAIFAWVPLAAVGLAAAWRRTSVR
;
A
#
# COMPACT_ATOMS: atom_id res chain seq x y z
N MET A 1 -17.82 23.01 35.68
CA MET A 1 -16.67 23.61 34.95
C MET A 1 -15.85 22.44 34.42
N SER A 2 -16.06 22.03 33.17
CA SER A 2 -15.23 22.41 31.99
C SER A 2 -13.76 21.99 32.20
N LEU A 3 -13.09 21.21 31.34
CA LEU A 3 -13.24 20.92 29.92
C LEU A 3 -12.44 19.64 29.57
N LEU A 4 -12.98 18.91 28.58
CA LEU A 4 -12.28 18.25 27.47
C LEU A 4 -10.81 17.81 27.67
N ALA A 5 -10.59 16.51 27.59
CA ALA A 5 -9.58 15.96 26.69
C ALA A 5 -10.07 14.61 26.18
N THR A 6 -11.14 14.65 25.38
CA THR A 6 -11.48 13.56 24.47
C THR A 6 -10.29 13.42 23.52
N MET A 7 -9.40 12.45 23.79
CA MET A 7 -8.30 12.20 22.87
C MET A 7 -8.91 11.90 21.50
N PRO A 8 -8.46 12.58 20.42
CA PRO A 8 -8.91 12.25 19.10
C PRO A 8 -8.53 10.79 18.86
N LEU A 9 -9.53 9.99 18.54
CA LEU A 9 -9.38 8.68 17.94
C LEU A 9 -8.58 8.94 16.65
N TRP A 10 -7.26 8.87 16.75
CA TRP A 10 -6.41 8.72 15.59
C TRP A 10 -6.95 7.50 14.89
N ILE A 11 -7.65 7.74 13.79
CA ILE A 11 -7.79 6.76 12.73
C ILE A 11 -6.35 6.47 12.36
N ALA A 12 -5.76 5.48 13.03
CA ALA A 12 -4.65 4.75 12.47
C ALA A 12 -5.21 4.28 11.14
N THR A 13 -4.88 5.00 10.08
CA THR A 13 -4.81 4.44 8.75
C THR A 13 -3.94 3.22 8.93
N VAL A 14 -4.59 2.06 9.11
CA VAL A 14 -3.93 0.78 8.99
C VAL A 14 -3.30 0.87 7.60
N PRO A 15 -1.97 0.89 7.46
CA PRO A 15 -1.39 0.72 6.13
C PRO A 15 -2.01 -0.57 5.62
N ALA A 16 -2.56 -0.54 4.40
CA ALA A 16 -3.23 -1.69 3.81
C ALA A 16 -2.24 -2.86 3.67
N LEU A 17 -1.98 -3.55 4.77
CA LEU A 17 -1.06 -4.67 4.87
C LEU A 17 -1.71 -5.96 4.32
N ALA A 18 -2.95 -5.84 3.83
CA ALA A 18 -3.83 -6.97 3.57
C ALA A 18 -4.35 -7.05 2.11
N ASP A 19 -3.95 -6.15 1.22
CA ASP A 19 -4.41 -6.21 -0.18
C ASP A 19 -3.70 -7.31 -1.00
N GLY A 20 -2.68 -7.96 -0.42
CA GLY A 20 -1.84 -8.94 -1.10
C GLY A 20 -0.95 -8.26 -2.16
N GLY A 21 0.20 -8.84 -2.45
CA GLY A 21 1.03 -8.38 -3.57
C GLY A 21 0.75 -9.22 -4.81
N VAL A 22 0.95 -8.64 -6.00
CA VAL A 22 1.00 -9.40 -7.26
C VAL A 22 2.46 -9.58 -7.68
N VAL A 23 2.81 -10.81 -8.06
CA VAL A 23 4.12 -11.09 -8.65
C VAL A 23 4.11 -10.60 -10.10
N VAL A 24 4.89 -9.56 -10.38
CA VAL A 24 4.98 -8.94 -11.72
C VAL A 24 6.17 -9.47 -12.53
N TRP A 25 7.14 -10.07 -11.85
CA TRP A 25 8.31 -10.66 -12.48
C TRP A 25 8.89 -11.78 -11.61
N THR A 26 9.39 -12.83 -12.25
CA THR A 26 10.23 -13.86 -11.64
C THR A 26 11.38 -14.20 -12.59
N GLY A 27 12.50 -14.62 -12.01
CA GLY A 27 13.66 -15.02 -12.81
C GLY A 27 14.76 -15.60 -11.94
N LEU A 28 15.86 -15.96 -12.60
CA LEU A 28 17.12 -16.26 -11.95
C LEU A 28 18.02 -15.04 -12.06
N ARG A 29 18.62 -14.62 -10.94
CA ARG A 29 19.63 -13.58 -10.91
C ARG A 29 20.76 -14.02 -9.98
N LEU A 30 22.00 -13.92 -10.47
CA LEU A 30 23.18 -14.45 -9.76
C LEU A 30 22.99 -15.91 -9.32
N ASP A 31 22.45 -16.74 -10.23
CA ASP A 31 22.13 -18.16 -10.00
C ASP A 31 21.16 -18.46 -8.84
N ARG A 32 20.42 -17.45 -8.38
CA ARG A 32 19.38 -17.61 -7.34
C ARG A 32 18.01 -17.18 -7.86
N PRO A 33 16.92 -17.82 -7.41
CA PRO A 33 15.57 -17.35 -7.69
C PRO A 33 15.38 -15.92 -7.17
N SER A 34 14.76 -15.08 -7.99
CA SER A 34 14.40 -13.73 -7.62
C SER A 34 13.01 -13.39 -8.15
N ALA A 35 12.33 -12.48 -7.46
CA ALA A 35 10.98 -12.07 -7.81
C ALA A 35 10.75 -10.59 -7.49
N VAL A 36 9.82 -10.00 -8.22
CA VAL A 36 9.29 -8.66 -7.95
C VAL A 36 7.81 -8.77 -7.62
N ILE A 37 7.43 -8.16 -6.52
CA ILE A 37 6.06 -8.11 -6.02
C ILE A 37 5.62 -6.65 -5.95
N VAL A 38 4.43 -6.34 -6.46
CA VAL A 38 3.83 -5.01 -6.37
C VAL A 38 2.61 -5.08 -5.45
N SER A 39 2.52 -4.16 -4.50
CA SER A 39 1.39 -4.04 -3.57
C SER A 39 0.91 -2.58 -3.50
N PRO A 40 -0.40 -2.33 -3.54
CA PRO A 40 -1.48 -3.31 -3.74
C PRO A 40 -1.54 -3.82 -5.20
N PRO A 41 -2.27 -4.90 -5.51
CA PRO A 41 -2.32 -5.49 -6.85
C PRO A 41 -2.98 -4.58 -7.89
N ALA A 42 -3.85 -3.70 -7.43
CA ALA A 42 -4.52 -2.68 -8.22
C ALA A 42 -4.18 -1.30 -7.63
N PRO A 43 -2.98 -0.77 -7.93
CA PRO A 43 -2.50 0.48 -7.33
C PRO A 43 -3.38 1.66 -7.74
N ARG A 44 -3.54 2.57 -6.79
CA ARG A 44 -4.24 3.85 -6.94
C ARG A 44 -3.27 4.96 -6.60
N ILE A 45 -3.60 6.20 -6.96
CA ILE A 45 -2.75 7.33 -6.58
C ILE A 45 -2.50 7.34 -5.07
N GLY A 46 -1.25 7.59 -4.70
CA GLY A 46 -0.71 7.43 -3.35
C GLY A 46 0.39 6.37 -3.29
N GLY A 47 0.54 5.76 -2.10
CA GLY A 47 1.60 4.80 -1.82
C GLY A 47 1.43 3.46 -2.54
N MET A 48 2.49 3.05 -3.24
CA MET A 48 2.67 1.72 -3.82
C MET A 48 3.99 1.14 -3.32
N GLU A 49 3.96 -0.10 -2.86
CA GLU A 49 5.14 -0.85 -2.43
C GLU A 49 5.62 -1.77 -3.54
N ILE A 50 6.93 -1.79 -3.78
CA ILE A 50 7.61 -2.75 -4.63
C ILE A 50 8.54 -3.57 -3.74
N ALA A 51 8.30 -4.87 -3.68
CA ALA A 51 9.16 -5.83 -3.00
C ALA A 51 10.07 -6.53 -4.03
N TRP A 52 11.38 -6.45 -3.82
CA TRP A 52 12.38 -7.31 -4.43
C TRP A 52 12.68 -8.47 -3.48
N VAL A 53 12.57 -9.70 -3.99
CA VAL A 53 12.97 -10.90 -3.26
C VAL A 53 14.17 -11.49 -3.98
N GLY A 54 15.30 -11.57 -3.29
CA GLY A 54 16.55 -12.10 -3.81
C GLY A 54 17.76 -11.21 -3.51
N VAL A 55 18.93 -11.64 -4.00
CA VAL A 55 20.18 -10.91 -3.84
C VAL A 55 20.09 -9.57 -4.59
N ARG A 56 20.63 -8.51 -3.99
CA ARG A 56 20.73 -7.19 -4.60
C ARG A 56 22.02 -6.50 -4.20
N HIS A 57 22.39 -5.48 -4.96
CA HIS A 57 23.39 -4.51 -4.58
C HIS A 57 22.82 -3.50 -3.55
N PRO A 58 23.64 -2.93 -2.65
CA PRO A 58 23.20 -1.90 -1.70
C PRO A 58 22.62 -0.65 -2.36
N GLU A 59 23.07 -0.31 -3.57
CA GLU A 59 22.58 0.83 -4.36
C GLU A 59 21.39 0.49 -5.26
N ALA A 60 20.81 -0.70 -5.09
CA ALA A 60 19.63 -1.09 -5.84
C ALA A 60 18.50 -0.09 -5.66
N SER A 61 17.80 0.20 -6.75
CA SER A 61 16.73 1.20 -6.76
C SER A 61 15.61 0.85 -7.73
N VAL A 62 14.50 1.55 -7.57
CA VAL A 62 13.37 1.52 -8.49
C VAL A 62 13.13 2.92 -9.03
N THR A 63 12.97 3.01 -10.34
CA THR A 63 12.52 4.22 -11.01
C THR A 63 11.16 3.95 -11.66
N ALA A 64 10.19 4.80 -11.37
CA ALA A 64 8.87 4.79 -11.97
C ALA A 64 8.73 6.01 -12.89
N ARG A 65 8.35 5.79 -14.15
CA ARG A 65 8.14 6.85 -15.14
C ARG A 65 6.71 6.86 -15.65
N HIS A 66 6.02 7.97 -15.49
CA HIS A 66 4.69 8.19 -16.04
C HIS A 66 4.76 8.52 -17.53
N VAL A 67 3.66 8.26 -18.24
CA VAL A 67 3.53 8.59 -19.68
C VAL A 67 3.71 10.08 -19.98
N ASP A 68 3.37 10.96 -19.04
CA ASP A 68 3.52 12.41 -19.18
C ASP A 68 4.95 12.88 -18.83
N GLY A 69 5.87 11.95 -18.55
CA GLY A 69 7.29 12.22 -18.32
C GLY A 69 7.68 12.51 -16.87
N VAL A 70 6.75 12.39 -15.92
CA VAL A 70 7.06 12.47 -14.49
C VAL A 70 7.83 11.23 -14.06
N GLU A 71 8.92 11.41 -13.33
CA GLU A 71 9.74 10.32 -12.81
C GLU A 71 9.81 10.38 -11.28
N VAL A 72 9.72 9.20 -10.66
CA VAL A 72 9.84 9.00 -9.21
C VAL A 72 10.87 7.91 -8.97
N LEU A 73 11.76 8.12 -8.00
CA LEU A 73 12.81 7.15 -7.64
C LEU A 73 12.69 6.77 -6.16
N ALA A 74 12.87 5.50 -5.88
CA ALA A 74 12.92 4.97 -4.52
C ALA A 74 14.06 3.97 -4.37
N GLY A 75 14.78 4.07 -3.25
CA GLY A 75 15.76 3.06 -2.83
C GLY A 75 15.08 1.88 -2.12
N PHE A 76 15.77 0.75 -2.07
CA PHE A 76 15.30 -0.42 -1.34
C PHE A 76 15.75 -0.44 0.12
N GLU A 77 14.79 -0.56 1.02
CA GLU A 77 14.99 -0.82 2.44
C GLU A 77 14.81 -2.32 2.78
N PRO A 78 15.40 -2.83 3.87
CA PRO A 78 15.15 -4.20 4.31
C PRO A 78 13.66 -4.46 4.61
N GLY A 79 13.14 -5.58 4.09
CA GLY A 79 11.80 -6.07 4.38
C GLY A 79 11.72 -6.87 5.69
N LEU A 80 10.58 -7.55 5.89
CA LEU A 80 10.34 -8.37 7.09
C LEU A 80 10.93 -9.78 6.94
N LEU A 81 10.99 -10.30 5.72
CA LEU A 81 11.55 -11.61 5.41
C LEU A 81 13.04 -11.50 5.05
N ALA A 82 13.76 -12.60 5.23
CA ALA A 82 15.14 -12.71 4.75
C ALA A 82 15.16 -12.55 3.22
N ASP A 83 16.14 -11.79 2.72
CA ASP A 83 16.31 -11.46 1.29
C ASP A 83 15.12 -10.72 0.64
N GLU A 84 14.20 -10.19 1.45
CA GLU A 84 13.14 -9.28 1.01
C GLU A 84 13.59 -7.84 1.19
N HIS A 85 13.34 -7.03 0.19
CA HIS A 85 13.69 -5.62 0.15
C HIS A 85 12.53 -4.81 -0.43
N ARG A 86 12.19 -3.68 0.18
CA ARG A 86 10.99 -2.90 -0.14
C ARG A 86 11.35 -1.49 -0.55
N ALA A 87 10.71 -1.01 -1.60
CA ALA A 87 10.76 0.37 -2.03
C ALA A 87 9.33 0.92 -2.02
N LEU A 88 9.12 2.07 -1.39
CA LEU A 88 7.83 2.74 -1.36
C LEU A 88 7.85 3.93 -2.33
N LEU A 89 6.91 3.91 -3.28
CA LEU A 89 6.72 4.95 -4.29
C LEU A 89 5.42 5.68 -3.99
N ASP A 90 5.46 7.01 -3.97
CA ASP A 90 4.26 7.84 -3.89
C ASP A 90 3.88 8.34 -5.29
N LEU A 91 2.86 7.72 -5.89
CA LEU A 91 2.45 7.98 -7.27
C LEU A 91 1.28 8.97 -7.27
N ALA A 92 1.58 10.25 -7.48
CA ALA A 92 0.59 11.33 -7.38
C ALA A 92 -0.39 11.42 -8.57
N ILE A 93 -0.11 10.73 -9.68
CA ILE A 93 -0.82 10.91 -10.97
C ILE A 93 -1.38 9.57 -11.43
N PRO A 94 -2.68 9.49 -11.79
CA PRO A 94 -3.24 8.28 -12.37
C PRO A 94 -2.74 8.06 -13.81
N GLY A 95 -2.82 6.83 -14.28
CA GLY A 95 -2.44 6.44 -15.64
C GLY A 95 -1.37 5.36 -15.69
N ALA A 96 -0.75 5.20 -16.84
CA ALA A 96 0.28 4.20 -17.05
C ALA A 96 1.65 4.69 -16.55
N TRP A 97 2.34 3.80 -15.85
CA TRP A 97 3.68 4.00 -15.31
C TRP A 97 4.56 2.82 -15.75
N SER A 98 5.73 3.13 -16.29
CA SER A 98 6.75 2.14 -16.59
C SER A 98 7.74 2.06 -15.43
N MET A 99 7.87 0.87 -14.86
CA MET A 99 8.74 0.59 -13.72
C MET A 99 10.05 0.01 -14.22
N ARG A 100 11.16 0.51 -13.70
CA ARG A 100 12.51 0.02 -13.97
C ARG A 100 13.20 -0.24 -12.64
N LEU A 101 13.46 -1.51 -12.36
CA LEU A 101 14.22 -1.93 -11.19
C LEU A 101 15.64 -2.21 -11.60
N ASP A 102 16.58 -1.57 -10.92
CA ASP A 102 17.99 -1.88 -11.00
C ASP A 102 18.41 -2.55 -9.68
N PRO A 103 18.37 -3.89 -9.61
CA PRO A 103 18.79 -4.61 -8.42
C PRO A 103 20.32 -4.77 -8.31
N ASP A 104 21.08 -4.46 -9.37
CA ASP A 104 22.54 -4.62 -9.39
C ASP A 104 23.27 -3.30 -9.11
N GLY A 105 22.58 -2.16 -9.18
CA GLY A 105 23.15 -0.83 -8.91
C GLY A 105 24.16 -0.38 -9.98
N GLU A 106 24.25 -1.10 -11.09
CA GLU A 106 25.17 -0.81 -12.21
C GLU A 106 24.53 0.11 -13.27
N GLY A 107 23.30 0.57 -13.02
CA GLY A 107 22.50 1.35 -13.96
C GLY A 107 21.60 0.49 -14.85
N PRO A 108 20.88 1.11 -15.80
CA PRO A 108 19.71 0.50 -16.45
C PRO A 108 20.01 -0.63 -17.45
N ALA A 109 21.25 -1.09 -17.57
CA ALA A 109 21.69 -2.03 -18.60
C ALA A 109 21.05 -3.43 -18.47
N ALA A 110 20.68 -3.85 -17.25
CA ALA A 110 20.02 -5.12 -16.95
C ALA A 110 18.78 -4.96 -16.07
N ALA A 111 18.05 -3.84 -16.22
CA ALA A 111 16.90 -3.54 -15.38
C ALA A 111 15.74 -4.53 -15.61
N VAL A 112 15.03 -4.89 -14.53
CA VAL A 112 13.71 -5.52 -14.66
C VAL A 112 12.71 -4.43 -15.00
N VAL A 113 11.96 -4.62 -16.09
CA VAL A 113 11.00 -3.63 -16.57
C VAL A 113 9.61 -4.24 -16.65
N PHE A 114 8.62 -3.52 -16.14
CA PHE A 114 7.21 -3.88 -16.25
C PHE A 114 6.36 -2.61 -16.16
N ASP A 115 5.16 -2.66 -16.72
CA ASP A 115 4.23 -1.54 -16.69
C ASP A 115 3.11 -1.78 -15.67
N VAL A 116 2.66 -0.69 -15.06
CA VAL A 116 1.58 -0.67 -14.07
C VAL A 116 0.61 0.44 -14.43
N VAL A 117 -0.69 0.16 -14.28
CA VAL A 117 -1.73 1.19 -14.43
C VAL A 117 -2.23 1.59 -13.05
N VAL A 118 -2.02 2.86 -12.71
CA VAL A 118 -2.45 3.48 -11.46
C VAL A 118 -3.80 4.12 -11.67
N GLY A 119 -4.80 3.74 -10.87
CA GLY A 119 -6.12 4.36 -10.94
C GLY A 119 -6.29 5.55 -10.00
N ASP A 120 -7.44 6.22 -10.09
CA ASP A 120 -7.76 7.37 -9.23
C ASP A 120 -7.83 7.03 -7.74
N ALA A 121 -7.72 8.05 -6.89
CA ALA A 121 -7.86 7.89 -5.44
C ALA A 121 -9.21 7.24 -5.12
N VAL A 122 -9.20 6.37 -4.11
CA VAL A 122 -10.44 5.82 -3.57
C VAL A 122 -11.24 6.98 -2.99
N PRO A 123 -12.49 7.21 -3.43
CA PRO A 123 -13.31 8.27 -2.88
C PRO A 123 -13.45 8.14 -1.35
N PRO A 124 -13.37 9.25 -0.58
CA PRO A 124 -13.37 9.18 0.88
C PRO A 124 -14.59 8.48 1.48
N TRP A 125 -15.76 8.59 0.85
CA TRP A 125 -16.97 7.93 1.33
C TRP A 125 -16.87 6.39 1.28
N ARG A 126 -16.06 5.80 0.39
CA ARG A 126 -15.89 4.34 0.31
C ARG A 126 -15.16 3.78 1.53
N THR A 127 -14.25 4.54 2.13
CA THR A 127 -13.55 4.14 3.36
C THR A 127 -14.41 4.33 4.61
N MET A 128 -15.51 5.09 4.52
CA MET A 128 -16.43 5.33 5.64
C MET A 128 -17.45 4.21 5.86
N TRP A 129 -17.73 3.36 4.86
CA TRP A 129 -18.76 2.31 4.97
C TRP A 129 -18.57 1.36 6.16
N PRO A 130 -17.37 0.81 6.42
CA PRO A 130 -17.19 -0.08 7.56
C PRO A 130 -17.54 0.59 8.88
N ALA A 131 -17.17 1.87 9.05
CA ALA A 131 -17.52 2.65 10.23
C ALA A 131 -19.03 2.90 10.32
N ILE A 132 -19.67 3.31 9.22
CA ILE A 132 -21.13 3.54 9.17
C ILE A 132 -21.89 2.25 9.51
N PHE A 133 -21.51 1.11 8.94
CA PHE A 133 -22.15 -0.16 9.22
C PHE A 133 -21.85 -0.68 10.64
N ALA A 134 -20.69 -0.37 11.22
CA ALA A 134 -20.38 -0.73 12.61
C ALA A 134 -21.29 0.00 13.62
N TRP A 135 -21.73 1.22 13.30
CA TRP A 135 -22.64 1.98 14.16
C TRP A 135 -24.06 1.40 14.21
N VAL A 136 -24.51 0.73 13.14
CA VAL A 136 -25.88 0.19 13.06
C VAL A 136 -26.16 -0.87 14.15
N PRO A 137 -25.33 -1.92 14.33
CA PRO A 137 -25.48 -2.85 15.44
C PRO A 137 -25.36 -2.19 16.82
N LEU A 138 -24.42 -1.26 16.98
CA LEU A 138 -24.20 -0.57 18.27
C LEU A 138 -25.42 0.26 18.68
N ALA A 139 -26.02 0.99 17.73
CA ALA A 139 -27.25 1.75 17.96
C ALA A 139 -28.41 0.81 18.31
N ALA A 140 -28.55 -0.31 17.61
CA ALA A 140 -29.58 -1.30 17.90
C ALA A 140 -29.46 -1.90 19.31
N VAL A 141 -28.24 -2.24 19.75
CA VAL A 141 -27.97 -2.72 21.11
C VAL A 141 -28.32 -1.66 22.15
N GLY A 142 -27.93 -0.39 21.91
CA GLY A 142 -28.25 0.73 22.79
C GLY A 142 -29.77 0.97 22.93
N LEU A 143 -30.49 0.95 21.80
CA LEU A 143 -31.95 1.07 21.76
C LEU A 143 -32.64 -0.09 22.49
N ALA A 144 -32.19 -1.33 22.26
CA ALA A 144 -32.73 -2.50 22.95
C ALA A 144 -32.50 -2.44 24.47
N ALA A 145 -31.33 -1.98 24.91
CA ALA A 145 -31.02 -1.80 26.32
C ALA A 145 -31.89 -0.69 26.97
N ALA A 146 -32.09 0.43 26.26
CA ALA A 146 -32.97 1.51 26.72
C ALA A 146 -34.43 1.05 26.84
N TRP A 147 -34.93 0.33 25.84
CA TRP A 147 -36.29 -0.21 25.84
C TRP A 147 -36.54 -1.21 26.97
N ARG A 148 -35.57 -2.08 27.28
CA ARG A 148 -35.68 -2.98 28.45
C ARG A 148 -35.81 -2.20 29.77
N ARG A 149 -35.12 -1.08 29.94
CA ARG A 149 -35.21 -0.27 31.17
C ARG A 149 -36.57 0.39 31.36
N THR A 150 -37.23 0.79 30.28
CA THR A 150 -38.56 1.44 30.35
C THR A 150 -39.70 0.44 30.52
N SER A 151 -39.52 -0.80 30.06
CA SER A 151 -40.57 -1.84 30.03
C SER A 151 -40.67 -2.66 31.33
N VAL A 152 -39.72 -2.50 32.27
CA VAL A 152 -39.68 -3.21 33.56
C VAL A 152 -40.21 -2.30 34.71
N ARG A 153 -41.02 -1.30 34.37
CA ARG A 153 -41.86 -0.56 35.33
C ARG A 153 -43.30 -1.03 35.18
#